data_AF-A0A836BGQ3-F1
#
_entry.id   AF-A0A836BGQ3-F1
#
_cell.length_a   1.000
_cell.length_b   1.000
_cell.length_c   1.000
_cell.angle_alpha   90.00
_cell.angle_beta   90.00
_cell.angle_gamma   90.00
#
_symmetry.space_group_name_H-M   'P 1'
#
loop_
_entity.id
_entity.type
_entity.pdbx_description
1 polymer ?
#
loop_
_entity_poly.entity_id
_entity_poly.type
_entity_poly.pdbx_seq_one_letter_code
_entity_poly.pdbx_strand_id
1 'polypeptide(L)'
;MKDIRYGYSIFEESGMELISNVGTDPNNPGIMTMEGINTQQITIPSQDLYRIQVAIFGQGINYDQTYAGLAEGILELGPGVVTTPKQEIITQEISIPDWVKNNAGWWSDGQIDDSSFASGIEYMIKEGIIQVPITERQEGTESVIPDWVRNNAGWWSEGLISDEDFAGGLQYLIANGIISV
;
A
#
# COMPACT_ATOMS: atom_id res chain seq x y z
N MET A 1 1.04 -17.74 -14.86
CA MET A 1 1.08 -16.52 -15.69
C MET A 1 2.52 -16.27 -16.08
N LYS A 2 2.80 -15.63 -17.22
CA LYS A 2 4.16 -15.32 -17.65
C LYS A 2 4.36 -13.82 -17.66
N ASP A 3 5.60 -13.39 -17.58
CA ASP A 3 6.00 -11.99 -17.73
C ASP A 3 5.29 -11.05 -16.74
N ILE A 4 5.18 -11.46 -15.48
CA ILE A 4 4.50 -10.69 -14.44
C ILE A 4 5.48 -9.71 -13.80
N ARG A 5 5.01 -8.49 -13.54
CA ARG A 5 5.70 -7.50 -12.72
C ARG A 5 5.03 -7.44 -11.36
N TYR A 6 5.80 -7.69 -10.33
CA TYR A 6 5.30 -7.72 -8.96
C TYR A 6 6.22 -6.96 -8.00
N GLY A 7 5.68 -6.50 -6.89
CA GLY A 7 6.44 -5.97 -5.77
C GLY A 7 6.01 -6.65 -4.50
N TYR A 8 6.80 -6.47 -3.45
CA TYR A 8 6.42 -6.94 -2.13
C TYR A 8 6.92 -5.98 -1.06
N SER A 9 6.20 -5.95 0.05
CA SER A 9 6.60 -5.30 1.29
C SER A 9 6.30 -6.23 2.47
N ILE A 10 7.14 -6.19 3.50
CA ILE A 10 6.88 -6.85 4.77
C ILE A 10 6.97 -5.80 5.86
N PHE A 11 5.99 -5.83 6.74
CA PHE A 11 5.85 -4.94 7.87
C PHE A 11 5.86 -5.72 9.18
N GLU A 12 6.40 -5.12 10.24
CA GLU A 12 6.13 -5.53 11.61
C GLU A 12 4.66 -5.30 11.98
N GLU A 13 4.19 -5.92 13.07
CA GLU A 13 2.85 -5.67 13.60
C GLU A 13 2.59 -4.18 13.88
N SER A 14 3.63 -3.45 14.32
CA SER A 14 3.60 -2.00 14.54
C SER A 14 3.33 -1.19 13.27
N GLY A 15 3.39 -1.81 12.09
CA GLY A 15 3.31 -1.16 10.79
C GLY A 15 4.67 -0.72 10.24
N MET A 16 5.79 -1.00 10.93
CA MET A 16 7.14 -0.68 10.42
C MET A 16 7.47 -1.47 9.17
N GLU A 17 7.82 -0.82 8.08
CA GLU A 17 8.34 -1.53 6.92
C GLU A 17 9.72 -2.11 7.25
N LEU A 18 9.83 -3.44 7.22
CA LEU A 18 11.09 -4.15 7.36
C LEU A 18 11.86 -4.18 6.05
N ILE A 19 11.12 -4.43 4.97
CA ILE A 19 11.67 -4.57 3.64
C ILE A 19 10.58 -4.33 2.61
N SER A 20 10.94 -3.62 1.55
CA SER A 20 10.16 -3.57 0.33
C SER A 20 11.05 -3.74 -0.90
N ASN A 21 10.45 -4.21 -1.97
CA ASN A 21 11.07 -4.22 -3.29
C ASN A 21 10.00 -4.11 -4.37
N VAL A 22 10.01 -2.97 -5.06
CA VAL A 22 9.09 -2.65 -6.16
C VAL A 22 9.81 -2.58 -7.51
N GLY A 23 10.97 -3.23 -7.64
CA GLY A 23 11.80 -3.16 -8.84
C GLY A 23 12.66 -1.89 -8.91
N THR A 24 13.40 -1.74 -10.02
CA THR A 24 14.39 -0.66 -10.21
C THR A 24 14.10 0.24 -11.41
N ASP A 25 13.11 -0.09 -12.23
CA ASP A 25 12.72 0.71 -13.39
C ASP A 25 11.61 1.69 -12.98
N PRO A 26 11.89 3.01 -12.93
CA PRO A 26 10.89 4.01 -12.55
C PRO A 26 9.72 4.10 -13.53
N ASN A 27 9.90 3.70 -14.79
CA ASN A 27 8.85 3.79 -15.80
C ASN A 27 7.98 2.52 -15.84
N ASN A 28 8.47 1.40 -15.30
CA ASN A 28 7.76 0.14 -15.26
C ASN A 28 8.00 -0.52 -13.90
N PRO A 29 7.24 -0.12 -12.86
CA PRO A 29 7.42 -0.67 -11.53
C PRO A 29 7.18 -2.18 -11.49
N GLY A 30 7.80 -2.82 -10.52
CA GLY A 30 7.78 -4.25 -10.28
C GLY A 30 9.03 -4.99 -10.74
N ILE A 31 9.36 -6.03 -9.99
CA ILE A 31 10.32 -7.07 -10.33
C ILE A 31 9.69 -7.93 -11.43
N MET A 32 10.40 -8.10 -12.55
CA MET A 32 9.94 -8.92 -13.65
C MET A 32 10.19 -10.42 -13.37
N THR A 33 9.16 -11.25 -13.53
CA THR A 33 9.26 -12.70 -13.55
C THR A 33 8.72 -13.27 -14.87
N MET A 34 9.62 -13.87 -15.65
CA MET A 34 9.28 -14.44 -16.96
C MET A 34 8.30 -15.61 -16.85
N GLU A 35 8.40 -16.41 -15.79
CA GLU A 35 7.58 -17.62 -15.60
C GLU A 35 6.51 -17.46 -14.51
N GLY A 36 6.29 -16.24 -14.02
CA GLY A 36 5.33 -15.97 -12.94
C GLY A 36 5.73 -16.53 -11.57
N ILE A 37 6.96 -17.04 -11.45
CA ILE A 37 7.53 -17.55 -10.22
C ILE A 37 8.85 -16.82 -9.97
N ASN A 38 9.02 -16.32 -8.77
CA ASN A 38 10.28 -15.74 -8.31
C ASN A 38 10.47 -16.08 -6.83
N THR A 39 11.72 -16.24 -6.40
CA THR A 39 12.05 -16.52 -5.01
C THR A 39 12.87 -15.36 -4.46
N GLN A 40 12.41 -14.80 -3.35
CA GLN A 40 13.08 -13.73 -2.63
C GLN A 40 13.51 -14.26 -1.28
N GLN A 41 14.75 -13.97 -0.89
CA GLN A 41 15.27 -14.33 0.41
C GLN A 41 15.17 -13.12 1.32
N ILE A 42 14.48 -13.28 2.45
CA ILE A 42 14.21 -12.20 3.39
C ILE A 42 14.73 -12.64 4.76
N THR A 43 15.45 -11.74 5.43
CA THR A 43 15.92 -11.97 6.80
C THR A 43 14.92 -11.33 7.75
N ILE A 44 14.35 -12.14 8.63
CA ILE A 44 13.40 -11.68 9.64
C ILE A 44 14.15 -11.45 10.97
N PRO A 45 13.96 -10.31 11.64
CA PRO A 45 14.77 -9.95 12.81
C PRO A 45 14.41 -10.72 14.08
N SER A 46 13.16 -11.13 14.25
CA SER A 46 12.65 -11.74 15.48
C SER A 46 11.51 -12.73 15.20
N GLN A 47 11.05 -13.39 16.26
CA GLN A 47 9.82 -14.17 16.24
C GLN A 47 8.67 -13.23 16.56
N ASP A 48 7.78 -12.99 15.61
CA ASP A 48 6.66 -12.05 15.76
C ASP A 48 5.59 -12.25 14.68
N LEU A 49 4.54 -11.42 14.73
CA LEU A 49 3.53 -11.27 13.69
C LEU A 49 3.96 -10.20 12.69
N TYR A 50 3.96 -10.56 11.42
CA TYR A 50 4.31 -9.68 10.31
C TYR A 50 3.15 -9.57 9.33
N ARG A 51 3.05 -8.44 8.66
CA ARG A 51 2.13 -8.24 7.53
C ARG A 51 2.93 -8.29 6.24
N ILE A 52 2.54 -9.13 5.30
CA ILE A 52 3.12 -9.19 3.96
C ILE A 52 2.13 -8.61 2.96
N GLN A 53 2.63 -7.74 2.10
CA GLN A 53 1.90 -7.24 0.94
C GLN A 53 2.62 -7.66 -0.33
N VAL A 54 1.88 -8.12 -1.31
CA VAL A 54 2.36 -8.46 -2.66
C VAL A 54 1.52 -7.72 -3.66
N ALA A 55 2.13 -6.81 -4.41
CA ALA A 55 1.47 -6.07 -5.48
C ALA A 55 1.76 -6.73 -6.82
N ILE A 56 0.75 -6.94 -7.65
CA ILE A 56 0.90 -7.22 -9.07
C ILE A 56 0.67 -5.91 -9.81
N PHE A 57 1.65 -5.50 -10.61
CA PHE A 57 1.61 -4.22 -11.32
C PHE A 57 1.15 -4.36 -12.77
N GLY A 58 1.38 -5.52 -13.38
CA GLY A 58 0.97 -5.81 -14.75
C GLY A 58 1.70 -7.01 -15.35
N GLN A 59 1.36 -7.33 -16.60
CA GLN A 59 1.91 -8.48 -17.34
C GLN A 59 2.39 -8.09 -18.76
N GLY A 60 3.39 -8.82 -19.24
CA GLY A 60 3.82 -8.79 -20.63
C GLY A 60 4.55 -7.52 -21.08
N ILE A 61 5.01 -7.55 -22.33
CA ILE A 61 5.77 -6.45 -22.97
C ILE A 61 4.97 -5.16 -23.13
N ASN A 62 3.64 -5.25 -23.15
CA ASN A 62 2.73 -4.11 -23.31
C ASN A 62 2.23 -3.56 -21.96
N TYR A 63 2.72 -4.09 -20.83
CA TYR A 63 2.32 -3.69 -19.50
C TYR A 63 0.79 -3.71 -19.31
N ASP A 64 0.21 -4.89 -19.43
CA ASP A 64 -1.22 -5.11 -19.26
C ASP A 64 -1.57 -5.22 -17.77
N GLN A 65 -2.41 -4.30 -17.27
CA GLN A 65 -2.81 -4.21 -15.87
C GLN A 65 -4.07 -5.04 -15.54
N THR A 66 -4.56 -5.88 -16.46
CA THR A 66 -5.78 -6.70 -16.25
C THR A 66 -5.75 -7.51 -14.93
N TYR A 67 -4.56 -7.91 -14.46
CA TYR A 67 -4.36 -8.66 -13.23
C TYR A 67 -3.63 -7.86 -12.15
N ALA A 68 -3.56 -6.54 -12.30
CA ALA A 68 -2.99 -5.69 -11.27
C ALA A 68 -3.85 -5.72 -10.00
N GLY A 69 -3.21 -5.62 -8.85
CA GLY A 69 -3.89 -5.69 -7.57
C GLY A 69 -2.92 -5.92 -6.41
N LEU A 70 -3.44 -5.76 -5.19
CA LEU A 70 -2.69 -5.94 -3.96
C LEU A 70 -3.22 -7.19 -3.23
N ALA A 71 -2.31 -8.07 -2.84
CA ALA A 71 -2.60 -9.17 -1.94
C ALA A 71 -1.95 -8.87 -0.59
N GLU A 72 -2.71 -9.00 0.48
CA GLU A 72 -2.22 -8.86 1.85
C GLU A 72 -2.37 -10.17 2.62
N GLY A 73 -1.40 -10.48 3.46
CA GLY A 73 -1.43 -11.62 4.35
C GLY A 73 -0.74 -11.35 5.68
N ILE A 74 -1.14 -12.11 6.69
CA ILE A 74 -0.47 -12.14 7.99
C ILE A 74 0.47 -13.34 8.01
N LEU A 75 1.70 -13.12 8.47
CA LEU A 75 2.74 -14.11 8.64
C LEU A 75 3.14 -14.17 10.12
N GLU A 76 2.71 -15.24 10.80
CA GLU A 76 3.11 -15.52 12.19
C GLU A 76 4.39 -16.38 12.20
N LEU A 77 5.46 -15.89 12.82
CA LEU A 77 6.74 -16.60 12.89
C LEU A 77 7.13 -16.89 14.34
N GLY A 78 7.05 -18.15 14.75
CA GLY A 78 7.50 -18.57 16.07
C GLY A 78 6.94 -19.93 16.49
N PRO A 79 7.35 -20.46 17.64
CA PRO A 79 6.84 -21.71 18.20
C PRO A 79 5.43 -21.51 18.77
N GLY A 80 4.44 -21.31 17.88
CA GLY A 80 3.02 -21.63 18.08
C GLY A 80 2.30 -21.09 19.34
N VAL A 81 2.78 -20.03 19.99
CA VAL A 81 2.11 -19.37 21.13
C VAL A 81 2.37 -17.86 21.12
N VAL A 82 2.16 -17.19 19.99
CA VAL A 82 1.79 -15.78 20.08
C VAL A 82 0.27 -15.83 20.19
N THR A 83 -0.26 -15.56 21.39
CA THR A 83 -1.67 -15.16 21.49
C THR A 83 -1.79 -14.00 20.54
N THR A 84 -2.51 -14.18 19.43
CA THR A 84 -2.98 -13.09 18.59
C THR A 84 -3.27 -11.95 19.56
N PRO A 85 -2.54 -10.83 19.56
CA PRO A 85 -3.19 -9.61 19.95
C PRO A 85 -4.38 -9.65 19.02
N LYS A 86 -5.55 -9.91 19.57
CA LYS A 86 -6.73 -9.31 19.02
C LYS A 86 -6.38 -7.83 19.11
N GLN A 87 -5.62 -7.33 18.13
CA GLN A 87 -5.76 -6.00 17.65
C GLN A 87 -7.26 -5.95 17.54
N GLU A 88 -7.87 -5.26 18.50
CA GLU A 88 -8.96 -4.42 18.15
C GLU A 88 -8.36 -3.57 17.02
N ILE A 89 -8.41 -4.12 15.80
CA ILE A 89 -8.77 -3.35 14.63
C ILE A 89 -9.95 -2.62 15.20
N ILE A 90 -9.72 -1.38 15.66
CA ILE A 90 -10.80 -0.45 15.78
C ILE A 90 -11.25 -0.44 14.33
N THR A 91 -12.27 -1.23 14.04
CA THR A 91 -12.98 -1.25 12.78
C THR A 91 -13.67 0.10 12.74
N GLN A 92 -12.87 1.17 12.62
CA GLN A 92 -13.29 2.35 11.94
C GLN A 92 -13.57 1.85 10.54
N GLU A 93 -14.86 1.76 10.26
CA GLU A 93 -15.41 1.45 8.97
C GLU A 93 -14.67 2.33 7.97
N ILE A 94 -14.00 1.71 7.00
CA ILE A 94 -13.35 2.47 5.94
C ILE A 94 -14.45 3.21 5.21
N SER A 95 -14.44 4.54 5.33
CA SER A 95 -15.47 5.40 4.75
C SER A 95 -14.76 6.44 3.92
N ILE A 96 -14.85 6.30 2.61
CA ILE A 96 -14.28 7.22 1.65
C ILE A 96 -15.42 7.64 0.71
N PRO A 97 -15.84 8.91 0.71
CA PRO A 97 -16.89 9.36 -0.19
C PRO A 97 -16.49 9.19 -1.66
N ASP A 98 -17.43 8.73 -2.51
CA ASP A 98 -17.17 8.47 -3.93
C ASP A 98 -16.56 9.67 -4.68
N TRP A 99 -16.91 10.90 -4.30
CA TRP A 99 -16.38 12.09 -4.96
C TRP A 99 -14.86 12.25 -4.78
N VAL A 100 -14.26 11.60 -3.78
CA VAL A 100 -12.80 11.59 -3.56
C VAL A 100 -12.09 10.81 -4.68
N LYS A 101 -12.73 9.84 -5.32
CA LYS A 101 -12.17 9.05 -6.44
C LYS A 101 -11.72 9.92 -7.60
N ASN A 102 -12.45 10.97 -7.91
CA ASN A 102 -12.07 11.91 -8.97
C ASN A 102 -10.78 12.65 -8.64
N ASN A 103 -10.58 13.05 -7.37
CA ASN A 103 -9.35 13.70 -6.94
C ASN A 103 -8.15 12.74 -6.98
N ALA A 104 -8.38 11.47 -6.62
CA ALA A 104 -7.36 10.42 -6.73
C ALA A 104 -6.95 10.16 -8.19
N GLY A 105 -7.93 10.15 -9.12
CA GLY A 105 -7.65 10.04 -10.56
C GLY A 105 -6.83 11.23 -11.06
N TRP A 106 -7.23 12.47 -10.73
CA TRP A 106 -6.46 13.66 -11.11
C TRP A 106 -5.05 13.70 -10.51
N TRP A 107 -4.86 13.17 -9.30
CA TRP A 107 -3.53 13.03 -8.71
C TRP A 107 -2.69 11.97 -9.42
N SER A 108 -3.29 10.82 -9.77
CA SER A 108 -2.62 9.77 -10.54
C SER A 108 -2.18 10.27 -11.92
N ASP A 109 -3.01 11.08 -12.58
CA ASP A 109 -2.72 11.69 -13.88
C ASP A 109 -1.71 12.85 -13.80
N GLY A 110 -1.24 13.22 -12.61
CA GLY A 110 -0.33 14.34 -12.40
C GLY A 110 -0.96 15.72 -12.56
N GLN A 111 -2.30 15.81 -12.59
CA GLN A 111 -3.04 17.09 -12.62
C GLN A 111 -3.08 17.75 -11.23
N ILE A 112 -3.04 16.93 -10.17
CA ILE A 112 -2.83 17.36 -8.79
C ILE A 112 -1.42 16.92 -8.37
N ASP A 113 -0.66 17.81 -7.73
CA ASP A 113 0.65 17.48 -7.20
C ASP A 113 0.57 16.77 -5.84
N ASP A 114 1.65 16.07 -5.46
CA ASP A 114 1.72 15.26 -4.25
C ASP A 114 1.41 16.03 -2.98
N SER A 115 1.89 17.27 -2.88
CA SER A 115 1.68 18.09 -1.68
C SER A 115 0.22 18.51 -1.55
N SER A 116 -0.42 18.88 -2.66
CA SER A 116 -1.84 19.21 -2.71
C SER A 116 -2.72 17.99 -2.38
N PHE A 117 -2.38 16.83 -2.92
CA PHE A 117 -3.13 15.59 -2.65
C PHE A 117 -3.00 15.16 -1.18
N ALA A 118 -1.76 15.07 -0.67
CA ALA A 118 -1.50 14.70 0.72
C ALA A 118 -2.19 15.64 1.71
N SER A 119 -2.10 16.95 1.49
CA SER A 119 -2.75 17.96 2.34
C SER A 119 -4.28 17.84 2.30
N GLY A 120 -4.84 17.53 1.14
CA GLY A 120 -6.28 17.31 0.98
C GLY A 120 -6.76 16.08 1.75
N ILE A 121 -6.04 14.96 1.66
CA ILE A 121 -6.34 13.74 2.42
C ILE A 121 -6.18 13.98 3.92
N GLU A 122 -5.11 14.65 4.34
CA GLU A 122 -4.89 15.03 5.74
C GLU A 122 -6.09 15.79 6.32
N TYR A 123 -6.54 16.82 5.60
CA TYR A 123 -7.69 17.60 5.98
C TYR A 123 -8.96 16.75 6.06
N MET A 124 -9.22 15.92 5.05
CA MET A 124 -10.41 15.06 5.02
C MET A 124 -10.43 14.04 6.17
N ILE A 125 -9.28 13.53 6.60
CA ILE A 125 -9.21 12.63 7.75
C ILE A 125 -9.47 13.40 9.05
N LYS A 126 -8.86 14.59 9.22
CA LYS A 126 -9.06 15.44 10.40
C LYS A 126 -10.51 15.87 10.59
N GLU A 127 -11.20 16.17 9.50
CA GLU A 127 -12.62 16.55 9.51
C GLU A 127 -13.56 15.34 9.57
N GLY A 128 -13.03 14.11 9.59
CA GLY A 128 -13.83 12.87 9.64
C GLY A 128 -14.61 12.57 8.36
N ILE A 129 -14.25 13.22 7.25
CA ILE A 129 -14.81 12.98 5.91
C ILE A 129 -14.30 11.64 5.38
N ILE A 130 -13.01 11.36 5.57
CA ILE A 130 -12.40 10.06 5.32
C ILE A 130 -12.14 9.40 6.67
N GLN A 131 -12.57 8.15 6.80
CA GLN A 131 -12.26 7.31 7.95
C GLN A 131 -11.43 6.14 7.45
N VAL A 132 -10.21 6.03 7.96
CA VAL A 132 -9.31 4.90 7.72
C VAL A 132 -8.69 4.50 9.05
N PRO A 133 -8.49 3.20 9.31
CA PRO A 133 -7.82 2.75 10.53
C PRO A 133 -6.47 3.43 10.68
N ILE A 134 -6.31 4.23 11.75
CA ILE A 134 -5.07 4.93 12.03
C ILE A 134 -4.06 3.90 12.52
N THR A 135 -2.95 3.76 11.80
CA THR A 135 -1.79 2.95 12.22
C THR A 135 -0.84 3.83 13.06
N GLU A 136 -0.08 3.24 13.98
CA GLU A 136 0.88 3.98 14.80
C GLU A 136 1.86 4.75 13.90
N ARG A 137 1.94 6.07 14.13
CA ARG A 137 2.85 6.96 13.40
C ARG A 137 4.28 6.64 13.79
N GLN A 138 5.09 6.31 12.80
CA GLN A 138 6.53 6.17 12.97
C GLN A 138 7.18 7.54 12.78
N GLU A 139 8.30 7.81 13.46
CA GLU A 139 9.14 8.97 13.17
C GLU A 139 9.82 8.77 11.80
N GLY A 140 9.02 8.87 10.73
CA GLY A 140 9.49 8.79 9.36
C GLY A 140 10.12 10.11 8.92
N THR A 141 11.27 10.02 8.26
CA THR A 141 11.93 11.16 7.59
C THR A 141 11.52 11.28 6.12
N GLU A 142 10.60 10.44 5.66
CA GLU A 142 10.15 10.43 4.27
C GLU A 142 9.22 11.60 3.99
N SER A 143 9.49 12.32 2.90
CA SER A 143 8.70 13.47 2.45
C SER A 143 8.11 13.27 1.05
N VAL A 144 8.34 12.10 0.45
CA VAL A 144 7.97 11.79 -0.93
C VAL A 144 6.95 10.67 -0.94
N ILE A 145 5.86 10.86 -1.67
CA ILE A 145 4.86 9.81 -1.85
C ILE A 145 5.41 8.77 -2.84
N PRO A 146 5.46 7.48 -2.49
CA PRO A 146 5.88 6.44 -3.41
C PRO A 146 4.91 6.28 -4.59
N ASP A 147 5.45 5.97 -5.77
CA ASP A 147 4.66 5.81 -7.00
C ASP A 147 3.61 4.69 -6.91
N TRP A 148 3.82 3.67 -6.09
CA TRP A 148 2.82 2.61 -5.90
C TRP A 148 1.52 3.14 -5.28
N VAL A 149 1.60 4.15 -4.39
CA VAL A 149 0.41 4.79 -3.80
C VAL A 149 -0.32 5.60 -4.86
N ARG A 150 0.44 6.29 -5.72
CA ARG A 150 -0.09 7.05 -6.87
C ARG A 150 -0.81 6.14 -7.86
N ASN A 151 -0.21 5.00 -8.19
CA ASN A 151 -0.82 4.01 -9.09
C ASN A 151 -2.11 3.43 -8.50
N ASN A 152 -2.13 3.15 -7.19
CA ASN A 152 -3.34 2.70 -6.51
C ASN A 152 -4.45 3.75 -6.59
N ALA A 153 -4.15 5.04 -6.47
CA ALA A 153 -5.14 6.09 -6.64
C ALA A 153 -5.77 6.12 -8.05
N GLY A 154 -4.96 5.88 -9.09
CA GLY A 154 -5.45 5.73 -10.46
C GLY A 154 -6.41 4.54 -10.59
N TRP A 155 -5.96 3.35 -10.16
CA TRP A 155 -6.78 2.14 -10.18
C TRP A 155 -8.07 2.27 -9.37
N TRP A 156 -8.00 2.93 -8.22
CA TRP A 156 -9.16 3.17 -7.37
C TRP A 156 -10.16 4.12 -8.04
N SER A 157 -9.67 5.15 -8.74
CA SER A 157 -10.53 6.06 -9.51
C SER A 157 -11.23 5.37 -10.68
N GLU A 158 -10.62 4.34 -11.25
CA GLU A 158 -11.18 3.50 -12.32
C GLU A 158 -12.06 2.34 -11.79
N GLY A 159 -12.11 2.14 -10.47
CA GLY A 159 -12.86 1.05 -9.84
C GLY A 159 -12.21 -0.33 -10.00
N LEU A 160 -10.91 -0.39 -10.30
CA LEU A 160 -10.13 -1.62 -10.45
C LEU A 160 -9.71 -2.23 -9.11
N ILE A 161 -9.57 -1.40 -8.07
CA ILE A 161 -9.28 -1.82 -6.70
C ILE A 161 -10.33 -1.26 -5.73
N SER A 162 -10.49 -1.89 -4.57
CA SER A 162 -11.51 -1.51 -3.60
C SER A 162 -11.12 -0.29 -2.76
N ASP A 163 -12.07 0.23 -1.98
CA ASP A 163 -11.79 1.32 -1.03
C ASP A 163 -10.81 0.85 0.05
N GLU A 164 -10.85 -0.43 0.43
CA GLU A 164 -9.90 -1.05 1.35
C GLU A 164 -8.47 -1.10 0.77
N ASP A 165 -8.32 -1.46 -0.51
CA ASP A 165 -7.02 -1.50 -1.18
C ASP A 165 -6.37 -0.11 -1.25
N PHE A 166 -7.18 0.92 -1.56
CA PHE A 166 -6.71 2.31 -1.57
C PHE A 166 -6.42 2.82 -0.15
N ALA A 167 -7.26 2.48 0.83
CA ALA A 167 -7.06 2.85 2.22
C ALA A 167 -5.74 2.29 2.79
N GLY A 168 -5.30 1.11 2.35
CA GLY A 168 -3.97 0.58 2.69
C GLY A 168 -2.82 1.50 2.27
N GLY A 169 -2.95 2.18 1.12
CA GLY A 169 -2.02 3.23 0.69
C GLY A 169 -2.04 4.44 1.61
N LEU A 170 -3.23 4.90 2.04
CA LEU A 170 -3.35 6.02 2.97
C LEU A 170 -2.78 5.69 4.36
N GLN A 171 -2.98 4.46 4.84
CA GLN A 171 -2.40 3.96 6.09
C GLN A 171 -0.88 4.02 6.04
N TYR A 172 -0.26 3.60 4.93
CA TYR A 172 1.19 3.73 4.74
C TYR A 172 1.65 5.18 4.83
N LEU A 173 0.95 6.13 4.19
CA LEU A 173 1.32 7.54 4.23
C LEU A 173 1.22 8.14 5.64
N ILE A 174 0.23 7.72 6.43
CA ILE A 174 0.08 8.13 7.83
C ILE A 174 1.19 7.52 8.69
N ALA A 175 1.44 6.23 8.54
CA ALA A 175 2.44 5.49 9.30
C ALA A 175 3.86 6.06 9.08
N ASN A 176 4.20 6.40 7.83
CA ASN A 176 5.51 6.97 7.47
C ASN A 176 5.61 8.49 7.68
N GLY A 177 4.55 9.11 8.19
CA GLY A 177 4.55 10.52 8.56
C GLY A 177 4.40 11.51 7.40
N ILE A 178 4.15 11.04 6.19
CA ILE A 178 3.91 11.86 4.99
C ILE A 178 2.58 12.62 5.12
N ILE A 179 1.56 11.96 5.68
CA ILE A 179 0.30 12.59 6.08
C ILE A 179 0.28 12.74 7.60
N SER A 180 -0.13 13.90 8.11
CA SER A 180 -0.17 14.17 9.56
C SER A 180 -1.59 14.30 10.09
N VAL A 181 -2.16 13.21 10.59
CA VAL A 181 -3.52 13.18 11.18
C VAL A 181 -3.53 13.51 12.67
#